data_AF-D1YLP0-F1
#
_entry.id   AF-D1YLP0-F1
#
_cell.length_a   1.000
_cell.length_b   1.000
_cell.length_c   1.000
_cell.angle_alpha   90.00
_cell.angle_beta   90.00
_cell.angle_gamma   90.00
#
_symmetry.space_group_name_H-M   'P 1'
#
loop_
_entity.id
_entity.type
_entity.pdbx_description
1 polymer ?
#
loop_
_entity_poly.entity_id
_entity_poly.type
_entity_poly.pdbx_seq_one_letter_code
_entity_poly.pdbx_strand_id
1 'polypeptide(L)' 'MRKYKVKWFSIISLLVCILIFWIKPITVKASSINNYHQEQVELQAKSAIAIDLKSGQVLYAKNADKNYQLRQCQS' A
#
# COMPACT_ATOMS: atom_id res chain seq x y z
N MET A 1 42.91 4.99 -24.79
CA MET A 1 41.55 4.47 -25.05
C MET A 1 40.70 4.22 -23.78
N ARG A 2 41.25 4.03 -22.58
CA ARG A 2 40.43 3.75 -21.37
C ARG A 2 39.56 4.93 -20.88
N LYS A 3 39.99 6.18 -21.12
CA LYS A 3 39.28 7.40 -20.66
C LYS A 3 37.95 7.68 -21.37
N TYR A 4 37.76 7.20 -22.61
CA TYR A 4 36.50 7.39 -23.34
C TYR A 4 35.40 6.44 -22.85
N LYS A 5 35.76 5.22 -22.40
CA LYS A 5 34.77 4.22 -21.95
C LYS A 5 34.04 4.63 -20.67
N VAL A 6 34.74 5.30 -19.74
CA VAL A 6 34.16 5.79 -18.47
C VAL A 6 33.20 6.96 -18.70
N LYS A 7 33.56 7.89 -19.59
CA LYS A 7 32.69 9.02 -19.99
C LYS A 7 31.38 8.53 -20.62
N TRP A 8 31.46 7.51 -21.48
CA TRP A 8 30.29 6.90 -22.10
C TRP A 8 29.38 6.21 -21.10
N PHE A 9 29.94 5.49 -20.12
CA PHE A 9 29.15 4.82 -19.09
C PHE A 9 28.36 5.82 -18.23
N SER A 10 28.98 6.97 -17.91
CA SER A 10 28.31 8.04 -17.16
C SER A 10 27.15 8.66 -17.94
N ILE A 11 27.29 8.84 -19.26
CA ILE A 11 26.25 9.41 -20.13
C ILE A 11 25.08 8.44 -20.26
N ILE A 12 25.36 7.15 -20.46
CA ILE A 12 24.33 6.11 -20.57
C ILE A 12 23.54 6.00 -19.26
N SER A 13 24.22 6.02 -18.12
CA SER A 13 23.57 5.98 -16.81
C SER A 13 22.62 7.17 -16.59
N LEU A 14 23.01 8.37 -17.01
CA LEU A 14 22.17 9.56 -16.88
C LEU A 14 20.94 9.50 -17.79
N LEU A 15 21.11 9.00 -19.02
CA LEU A 15 20.02 8.80 -19.98
C LEU A 15 18.96 7.80 -19.47
N VAL A 16 19.40 6.71 -18.85
CA VAL A 16 18.49 5.70 -18.26
C VAL A 16 17.67 6.30 -17.12
N CYS A 17 18.27 7.12 -16.25
CA CYS A 17 17.54 7.79 -15.16
C CYS A 17 16.44 8.73 -15.68
N ILE A 18 16.71 9.46 -16.77
CA ILE A 18 15.73 10.36 -17.39
C ILE A 18 14.57 9.56 -18.00
N LEU A 19 14.86 8.41 -18.61
CA LEU A 19 13.82 7.53 -19.16
C LEU A 19 12.89 6.97 -18.07
N ILE A 20 13.42 6.64 -16.89
CA ILE A 20 12.63 6.15 -15.75
C ILE A 20 11.67 7.23 -15.23
N PHE A 21 12.04 8.51 -15.32
CA PHE A 21 11.20 9.63 -14.90
C PHE A 21 9.94 9.80 -15.77
N TRP A 22 9.97 9.32 -17.02
CA TRP A 22 8.82 9.32 -17.92
C TRP A 22 7.88 8.14 -17.71
N ILE A 23 8.30 7.15 -16.90
CA ILE A 23 7.42 6.07 -16.48
C ILE A 23 6.41 6.71 -15.53
N LYS A 24 5.15 6.81 -15.98
CA LYS A 24 4.06 7.31 -15.15
C LYS A 24 4.09 6.60 -13.80
N PRO A 25 3.91 7.32 -12.67
CA PRO A 25 3.83 6.68 -11.38
C PRO A 25 2.76 5.61 -11.48
N ILE A 26 3.12 4.37 -11.10
CA ILE A 26 2.15 3.30 -10.98
C ILE A 26 1.26 3.72 -9.83
N THR A 27 0.12 4.35 -10.15
CA THR A 27 -0.90 4.68 -9.17
C THR A 27 -1.41 3.35 -8.64
N VAL A 28 -0.82 2.91 -7.53
CA VAL A 28 -1.34 1.80 -6.75
C VAL A 28 -2.68 2.30 -6.23
N LYS A 29 -3.77 1.91 -6.90
CA LYS A 29 -5.11 2.19 -6.39
C LYS A 29 -5.16 1.51 -5.03
N ALA A 30 -5.29 2.30 -3.96
CA ALA A 30 -5.73 1.76 -2.70
C ALA A 30 -7.02 0.99 -2.99
N SER A 31 -7.08 -0.29 -2.61
CA SER A 31 -8.30 -1.08 -2.75
C SER A 31 -9.39 -0.28 -2.07
N SER A 32 -10.39 0.18 -2.83
CA SER A 32 -11.61 0.70 -2.24
C SER A 32 -12.10 -0.38 -1.29
N ILE A 33 -12.28 -0.05 0.00
CA ILE A 33 -12.85 -0.97 0.98
C ILE A 33 -14.31 -1.13 0.58
N ASN A 34 -14.59 -2.06 -0.32
CA ASN A 34 -15.94 -2.49 -0.61
C ASN A 34 -16.31 -3.45 0.52
N ASN A 35 -16.88 -2.90 1.60
CA ASN A 35 -17.35 -3.69 2.72
C ASN A 35 -18.30 -4.77 2.20
N TYR A 36 -17.83 -6.02 2.20
CA TYR A 36 -18.63 -7.14 1.72
C TYR A 36 -19.87 -7.25 2.62
N HIS A 37 -21.04 -6.95 2.05
CA HIS A 37 -22.32 -6.92 2.77
C HIS A 37 -22.32 -6.08 4.06
N GLN A 38 -21.96 -4.80 3.94
CA GLN A 38 -21.95 -3.83 5.06
C GLN A 38 -23.21 -3.86 5.93
N GLU A 39 -24.37 -4.18 5.35
CA GLU A 39 -25.68 -4.23 6.02
C GLU A 39 -26.00 -5.59 6.66
N GLN A 40 -25.28 -6.67 6.34
CA GLN A 40 -25.61 -8.03 6.81
C GLN A 40 -24.75 -8.49 8.00
N VAL A 41 -23.68 -7.76 8.33
CA VAL A 41 -22.74 -8.11 9.40
C VAL A 41 -22.88 -7.10 10.55
N GLU A 42 -23.83 -7.38 11.44
CA GLU A 42 -24.00 -6.61 12.68
C GLU A 42 -23.09 -7.17 13.78
N LEU A 43 -21.85 -6.67 13.84
CA LEU A 43 -20.93 -6.98 14.93
C LEU A 43 -21.20 -6.04 16.12
N GLN A 44 -21.51 -6.61 17.29
CA GLN A 44 -21.58 -5.88 18.56
C GLN A 44 -20.19 -5.55 19.11
N ALA A 45 -19.38 -4.86 18.31
CA ALA A 45 -18.04 -4.42 18.64
C ALA A 45 -17.88 -2.91 18.45
N LYS A 46 -16.99 -2.31 19.25
CA LYS A 46 -16.63 -0.88 19.18
C LYS A 46 -15.90 -0.53 17.86
N SER A 47 -15.01 -1.43 17.43
CA SER A 47 -14.29 -1.40 16.15
C SER A 47 -14.02 -2.83 15.70
N ALA A 48 -13.96 -3.09 14.40
CA ALA A 48 -13.66 -4.40 13.83
C ALA A 48 -13.03 -4.25 12.44
N ILE A 49 -12.10 -5.15 12.09
CA ILE A 49 -11.48 -5.24 10.76
C ILE A 49 -11.41 -6.71 10.37
N ALA A 50 -11.86 -7.06 9.16
CA ALA A 50 -11.67 -8.38 8.57
C ALA A 50 -10.72 -8.27 7.37
N ILE A 51 -9.70 -9.13 7.34
CA ILE A 51 -8.63 -9.11 6.35
C ILE A 51 -8.55 -10.50 5.72
N ASP A 52 -8.54 -10.56 4.39
CA ASP A 52 -8.20 -11.79 3.68
C ASP A 52 -6.74 -12.15 3.93
N LEU A 53 -6.48 -13.31 4.52
CA LEU A 53 -5.14 -13.72 4.94
C LEU A 53 -4.16 -13.86 3.75
N LYS A 54 -4.67 -14.25 2.58
CA LYS A 54 -3.83 -14.55 1.41
C LYS A 54 -3.41 -13.30 0.66
N SER A 55 -4.32 -12.36 0.46
CA SER A 55 -4.10 -11.13 -0.30
C SER A 55 -3.79 -9.92 0.57
N GLY A 56 -4.08 -9.98 1.87
CA GLY A 56 -4.01 -8.83 2.77
C GLY A 56 -5.11 -7.78 2.52
N GLN A 57 -6.11 -8.08 1.69
CA GLN A 57 -7.19 -7.15 1.39
C GLN A 57 -8.13 -7.01 2.58
N VAL A 58 -8.52 -5.77 2.91
CA VAL A 58 -9.58 -5.50 3.89
C VAL A 58 -10.94 -5.82 3.26
N LEU A 59 -11.64 -6.79 3.83
CA LEU A 59 -12.97 -7.24 3.40
C LEU A 59 -14.10 -6.51 4.15
N TYR A 60 -13.83 -6.11 5.39
CA TYR A 60 -14.77 -5.37 6.23
C TYR A 60 -14.02 -4.47 7.22
N ALA A 61 -14.54 -3.27 7.46
CA ALA A 61 -14.03 -2.36 8.47
C ALA A 61 -15.19 -1.59 9.13
N LYS A 62 -15.30 -1.71 10.46
CA LYS A 62 -16.21 -0.92 11.31
C LYS A 62 -15.38 0.02 12.17
N ASN A 63 -15.59 1.33 12.01
CA ASN A 63 -14.87 2.36 12.77
C ASN A 63 -13.33 2.20 12.72
N ALA A 64 -12.75 1.80 11.57
CA ALA A 64 -11.30 1.62 11.43
C ALA A 64 -10.51 2.94 11.47
N ASP A 65 -11.14 4.05 11.08
CA ASP A 65 -10.52 5.39 11.09
C ASP A 65 -10.52 6.03 12.49
N LYS A 66 -11.18 5.40 13.47
CA LYS A 66 -11.29 5.91 14.82
C LYS A 66 -10.17 5.34 15.68
N ASN A 67 -9.41 6.23 16.31
CA ASN A 67 -8.40 5.85 17.28
C ASN A 67 -9.07 5.50 18.62
N TYR A 68 -8.91 4.26 19.07
CA TYR A 68 -9.35 3.80 20.37
C TYR A 68 -8.13 3.44 21.22
N GLN A 69 -8.11 3.89 22.47
CA GLN A 69 -7.09 3.45 23.43
C GLN A 69 -7.19 1.94 23.65
N LEU A 70 -6.09 1.23 23.46
CA LEU A 70 -5.99 -0.20 23.73
C LEU A 70 -6.06 -0.42 25.25
N ARG A 71 -6.96 -1.29 25.69
CA ARG A 71 -6.89 -1.82 27.06
C ARG A 71 -5.79 -2.86 27.11
N GLN A 72 -4.87 -2.71 28.06
CA GLN A 72 -3.89 -3.73 28.37
C GLN A 72 -4.64 -4.96 28.89
N CYS A 73 -4.40 -6.12 28.29
CA CYS A 73 -4.90 -7.38 28.82
C CYS A 73 -4.18 -7.62 30.15
N GLN A 74 -4.89 -7.46 31.27
CA GLN A 74 -4.40 -7.93 32.56
C GLN A 74 -4.52 -9.45 32.53
N SER A 75 -3.37 -10.12 32.52
CA SER A 75 -3.27 -11.58 32.64
C SER A 75 -3.52 -12.04 34.06
#